data_AF-A0AAT9I7P8-F1
#
_entry.id   AF-A0AAT9I7P8-F1
#
_cell.length_a   1.000
_cell.length_b   1.000
_cell.length_c   1.000
_cell.angle_alpha   90.00
_cell.angle_beta   90.00
_cell.angle_gamma   90.00
#
_symmetry.space_group_name_H-M   'P 1'
#
loop_
_entity.id
_entity.type
_entity.pdbx_description
1 polymer ?
#
loop_
_entity_poly.entity_id
_entity_poly.type
_entity_poly.pdbx_seq_one_letter_code
_entity_poly.pdbx_strand_id
1 'polypeptide(L)'
;MVQDNFDGRLAQNESLKYALAVLEDETIYFKIKLTRILSNDFERSHLEQLEVFQHRFLKMDEQIGLLRHEAGELQEALKQVDKTTLEPESVKEFRRMLEAKIDIIKDTFDILSADFKMYLHQSFPGI
;
A
#
# COMPACT_ATOMS: atom_id res chain seq x y z
N MET A 1 -15.63 30.08 6.80
CA MET A 1 -14.22 29.64 6.82
C MET A 1 -13.95 28.39 7.67
N VAL A 2 -14.86 27.94 8.56
CA VAL A 2 -14.59 26.78 9.45
C VAL A 2 -14.92 25.42 8.78
N GLN A 3 -15.92 25.40 7.89
CA GLN A 3 -16.37 24.18 7.20
C GLN A 3 -15.33 23.64 6.21
N ASP A 4 -14.61 24.54 5.51
CA ASP A 4 -13.48 24.21 4.63
C ASP A 4 -12.38 23.38 5.32
N ASN A 5 -12.16 23.59 6.61
CA ASN A 5 -11.07 22.93 7.34
C ASN A 5 -11.42 21.47 7.68
N PHE A 6 -12.70 21.20 7.99
CA PHE A 6 -13.19 19.85 8.21
C PHE A 6 -13.25 19.05 6.90
N ASP A 7 -13.80 19.66 5.85
CA ASP A 7 -13.90 19.04 4.53
C ASP A 7 -12.49 18.75 3.94
N GLY A 8 -11.53 19.65 4.18
CA GLY A 8 -10.12 19.43 3.83
C GLY A 8 -9.46 18.25 4.54
N ARG A 9 -9.73 18.04 5.84
CA ARG A 9 -9.19 16.91 6.62
C ARG A 9 -9.72 15.56 6.16
N LEU A 10 -11.01 15.50 5.80
CA LEU A 10 -11.63 14.31 5.24
C LEU A 10 -11.10 14.00 3.83
N ALA A 11 -10.96 15.03 2.98
CA ALA A 11 -10.36 14.86 1.65
C ALA A 11 -8.93 14.32 1.72
N GLN A 12 -8.12 14.79 2.67
CA GLN A 12 -6.78 14.25 2.92
C GLN A 12 -6.83 12.78 3.33
N ASN A 13 -7.73 12.38 4.24
CA ASN A 13 -7.84 10.98 4.63
C ASN A 13 -8.29 10.07 3.46
N GLU A 14 -9.21 10.55 2.62
CA GLU A 14 -9.60 9.81 1.41
C GLU A 14 -8.43 9.69 0.42
N SER A 15 -7.54 10.69 0.33
CA SER A 15 -6.33 10.57 -0.50
C SER A 15 -5.35 9.51 0.02
N LEU A 16 -5.23 9.32 1.34
CA LEU A 16 -4.43 8.25 1.93
C LEU A 16 -5.03 6.87 1.64
N LYS A 17 -6.35 6.73 1.78
CA LYS A 17 -7.07 5.50 1.42
C LYS A 17 -6.94 5.18 -0.06
N TYR A 18 -7.02 6.19 -0.92
CA TYR A 18 -6.81 6.02 -2.36
C TYR A 18 -5.40 5.54 -2.67
N ALA A 19 -4.37 6.12 -2.04
CA ALA A 19 -2.99 5.69 -2.24
C ALA A 19 -2.79 4.22 -1.85
N LEU A 20 -3.38 3.77 -0.74
CA LEU A 20 -3.35 2.36 -0.32
C LEU A 20 -4.06 1.43 -1.31
N ALA A 21 -5.20 1.87 -1.87
CA ALA A 21 -5.92 1.10 -2.88
C ALA A 21 -5.09 0.93 -4.17
N VAL A 22 -4.40 1.99 -4.61
CA VAL A 22 -3.49 1.92 -5.76
C VAL A 22 -2.37 0.91 -5.51
N LEU A 23 -1.72 0.95 -4.34
CA LEU A 23 -0.66 -0.01 -4.00
C LEU A 23 -1.17 -1.46 -3.96
N GLU A 24 -2.40 -1.67 -3.48
CA GLU A 24 -3.02 -2.99 -3.46
C GLU A 24 -3.26 -3.52 -4.88
N ASP A 25 -3.81 -2.69 -5.77
CA ASP A 25 -4.03 -3.04 -7.17
C ASP A 25 -2.72 -3.38 -7.88
N GLU A 26 -1.66 -2.62 -7.64
CA GLU A 26 -0.34 -2.89 -8.22
C GLU A 26 0.28 -4.17 -7.63
N THR A 27 0.11 -4.43 -6.34
CA THR A 27 0.54 -5.69 -5.70
C THR A 27 -0.21 -6.89 -6.29
N ILE A 28 -1.52 -6.77 -6.52
CA ILE A 28 -2.34 -7.78 -7.21
C ILE A 28 -1.82 -8.03 -8.62
N TYR A 29 -1.49 -6.97 -9.37
CA TYR A 29 -0.93 -7.10 -10.72
C TYR A 29 0.35 -7.95 -10.75
N PHE A 30 1.29 -7.71 -9.82
CA PHE A 30 2.53 -8.50 -9.76
C PHE A 30 2.29 -9.94 -9.30
N LYS A 31 1.38 -10.17 -8.35
CA LYS A 31 0.99 -11.53 -7.96
C LYS A 31 0.36 -12.30 -9.11
N ILE A 32 -0.49 -11.66 -9.93
CA ILE A 32 -1.05 -12.27 -11.14
C ILE A 32 0.05 -12.67 -12.12
N LYS A 33 1.06 -11.80 -12.34
CA LYS A 33 2.23 -12.14 -13.17
C LYS A 33 2.99 -13.35 -12.61
N LEU A 34 3.23 -13.37 -11.30
CA LEU A 34 3.89 -14.48 -10.63
C LEU A 34 3.10 -15.79 -10.80
N THR A 35 1.79 -15.77 -10.60
CA THR A 35 0.93 -16.93 -10.82
C THR A 35 0.98 -17.42 -12.26
N ARG A 36 1.01 -16.51 -13.25
CA ARG A 36 1.14 -16.89 -14.66
C ARG A 36 2.45 -17.62 -14.94
N ILE A 37 3.56 -17.16 -14.37
CA ILE A 37 4.86 -17.83 -14.52
C ILE A 37 4.81 -19.22 -13.88
N LEU A 38 4.32 -19.32 -12.65
CA LEU A 38 4.20 -20.61 -11.94
C LEU A 38 3.23 -21.60 -12.60
N SER A 39 2.28 -21.10 -13.39
CA SER A 39 1.29 -21.93 -14.09
C SER A 39 1.76 -22.42 -15.45
N ASN A 40 2.85 -21.85 -15.98
CA ASN A 40 3.48 -22.29 -17.23
C ASN A 40 4.65 -23.24 -16.91
N ASP A 41 5.09 -24.02 -17.89
CA ASP A 41 6.38 -24.73 -17.76
C ASP A 41 7.51 -23.69 -17.64
N PHE A 42 8.11 -23.60 -16.46
CA PHE A 42 9.27 -22.74 -16.18
C PHE A 42 10.43 -23.59 -15.67
N GLU A 43 11.66 -23.12 -15.86
CA GLU A 43 12.83 -23.81 -15.34
C GLU A 43 12.80 -23.82 -13.80
N ARG A 44 12.82 -25.01 -13.19
CA ARG A 44 12.71 -25.19 -11.74
C ARG A 44 13.81 -24.47 -10.94
N SER A 45 14.94 -24.13 -11.58
CA SER A 45 15.99 -23.27 -11.04
C SER A 45 15.49 -21.90 -10.57
N HIS A 46 14.37 -21.42 -11.11
CA HIS A 46 13.75 -20.15 -10.75
C HIS A 46 12.77 -20.23 -9.57
N LEU A 47 12.38 -21.44 -9.14
CA LEU A 47 11.32 -21.62 -8.15
C LEU A 47 11.64 -20.92 -6.82
N GLU A 48 12.86 -21.09 -6.30
CA GLU A 48 13.27 -20.48 -5.03
C GLU A 48 13.16 -18.94 -5.08
N GLN A 49 13.62 -18.34 -6.18
CA GLN A 49 13.56 -16.89 -6.34
C GLN A 49 12.11 -16.39 -6.49
N LEU A 50 11.26 -17.14 -7.18
CA LEU A 50 9.83 -16.83 -7.30
C LEU A 50 9.12 -16.93 -5.94
N GLU A 51 9.44 -17.93 -5.11
CA GLU A 51 8.92 -18.05 -3.74
C GLU A 51 9.33 -16.87 -2.86
N VAL A 52 10.57 -16.38 -3.01
CA VAL A 52 11.02 -15.16 -2.32
C VAL A 52 10.16 -13.95 -2.71
N PHE A 53 9.88 -13.75 -4.00
CA PHE A 53 9.00 -12.67 -4.45
C PHE A 53 7.57 -12.85 -3.95
N GLN A 54 7.03 -14.07 -4.01
CA GLN A 54 5.70 -14.37 -3.48
C GLN A 54 5.59 -14.00 -2.01
N HIS A 55 6.58 -14.38 -1.19
CA HIS A 55 6.61 -14.03 0.23
C HIS A 55 6.70 -12.52 0.46
N ARG A 56 7.51 -11.79 -0.32
CA ARG A 56 7.62 -10.34 -0.24
C ARG A 56 6.30 -9.64 -0.61
N PHE A 57 5.58 -10.11 -1.63
CA PHE A 57 4.26 -9.58 -1.99
C PHE A 57 3.19 -9.89 -0.93
N LEU A 58 3.22 -11.08 -0.31
CA LEU A 58 2.30 -11.40 0.79
C LEU A 58 2.54 -10.50 2.01
N LYS A 59 3.80 -10.21 2.35
CA LYS A 59 4.13 -9.25 3.42
C LYS A 59 3.64 -7.84 3.08
N MET A 60 3.76 -7.44 1.81
CA MET A 60 3.23 -6.16 1.33
C MET A 60 1.72 -6.07 1.52
N ASP A 61 0.97 -7.13 1.16
CA ASP A 61 -0.48 -7.20 1.36
C ASP A 61 -0.85 -7.05 2.84
N GLU A 62 -0.13 -7.72 3.75
CA GLU A 62 -0.35 -7.63 5.19
C GLU A 62 -0.19 -6.19 5.68
N GLN A 63 0.91 -5.52 5.28
CA GLN A 63 1.19 -4.14 5.66
C GLN A 63 0.14 -3.16 5.10
N ILE A 64 -0.25 -3.31 3.83
CA ILE A 64 -1.32 -2.50 3.22
C ILE A 64 -2.63 -2.71 3.98
N GLY A 65 -2.98 -3.95 4.32
CA GLY A 65 -4.18 -4.28 5.10
C GLY A 65 -4.21 -3.59 6.46
N LEU A 66 -3.09 -3.60 7.20
CA LEU A 66 -2.96 -2.90 8.48
C LEU A 66 -3.12 -1.38 8.31
N LEU A 67 -2.49 -0.77 7.30
CA LEU A 67 -2.60 0.67 7.06
C LEU A 67 -4.01 1.08 6.61
N ARG A 68 -4.73 0.22 5.88
CA ARG A 68 -6.14 0.45 5.53
C ARG A 68 -7.02 0.45 6.78
N HIS A 69 -6.74 -0.42 7.73
CA HIS A 69 -7.43 -0.42 9.02
C HIS A 69 -7.16 0.87 9.79
N GLU A 70 -5.88 1.25 9.95
CA GLU A 70 -5.48 2.51 10.62
C GLU A 70 -6.11 3.75 9.94
N ALA A 71 -6.19 3.79 8.61
CA ALA A 71 -6.85 4.86 7.86
C ALA A 71 -8.37 4.91 8.11
N GLY A 72 -8.99 3.75 8.34
CA GLY A 72 -10.38 3.63 8.76
C GLY A 72 -10.59 4.18 10.18
N GLU A 73 -9.70 3.84 11.12
CA GLU A 73 -9.73 4.39 12.48
C GLU A 73 -9.54 5.91 12.48
N LEU A 74 -8.65 6.44 11.64
CA LEU A 74 -8.47 7.88 11.48
C LEU A 74 -9.76 8.54 10.95
N GLN A 75 -10.44 7.88 10.02
CA GLN A 75 -11.73 8.36 9.50
C GLN A 75 -12.78 8.47 10.61
N GLU A 76 -12.90 7.45 11.45
CA GLU A 76 -13.85 7.45 12.57
C GLU A 76 -13.47 8.49 13.63
N ALA A 77 -12.18 8.63 13.95
CA ALA A 77 -11.70 9.67 14.84
C ALA A 77 -12.05 11.07 14.32
N LEU A 78 -11.87 11.32 13.01
CA LEU A 78 -12.21 12.59 12.39
C LEU A 78 -13.71 12.88 12.39
N LYS A 79 -14.56 11.86 12.26
CA LYS A 79 -16.03 12.02 12.35
C LYS A 79 -16.48 12.38 13.77
N GLN A 80 -15.77 11.92 14.80
CA GLN A 80 -16.08 12.22 16.20
C GLN A 80 -15.60 13.60 16.66
N VAL A 81 -14.67 14.23 15.92
CA VAL A 81 -14.29 15.61 16.16
C VAL A 81 -15.42 16.53 15.72
N ASP A 82 -15.99 17.28 16.67
CA ASP A 82 -17.00 18.30 16.38
C ASP A 82 -16.53 19.25 15.27
N LYS A 83 -17.41 19.54 14.32
CA LYS A 83 -17.11 20.40 13.15
C LYS A 83 -16.62 21.80 13.52
N THR A 84 -16.86 22.21 14.76
CA THR A 84 -16.52 23.52 15.34
C THR A 84 -15.24 23.52 16.15
N THR A 85 -14.67 22.35 16.46
CA THR A 85 -13.53 22.21 17.37
C THR A 85 -12.23 21.99 16.59
N LEU A 86 -11.12 22.53 17.13
CA LEU A 86 -9.79 22.24 16.62
C LEU A 86 -9.53 20.73 16.69
N GLU A 87 -8.87 20.18 15.66
CA GLU A 87 -8.46 18.77 15.65
C GLU A 87 -7.58 18.50 16.89
N PRO A 88 -7.91 17.47 17.70
CA PRO A 88 -7.08 17.09 18.84
C PRO A 88 -5.67 16.77 18.37
N GLU A 89 -4.65 17.16 19.15
CA GLU A 89 -3.26 16.92 18.76
C GLU A 89 -2.97 15.43 18.57
N SER A 90 -3.62 14.55 19.35
CA SER A 90 -3.54 13.10 19.17
C SER A 90 -4.01 12.63 17.78
N VAL A 91 -5.04 13.25 17.20
CA VAL A 91 -5.54 12.90 15.86
C VAL A 91 -4.57 13.40 14.79
N LYS A 92 -3.95 14.56 14.98
CA LYS A 92 -2.90 15.06 14.08
C LYS A 92 -1.64 14.21 14.12
N GLU A 93 -1.20 13.80 15.30
CA GLU A 93 -0.06 12.91 15.47
C GLU A 93 -0.33 11.56 14.83
N PHE A 94 -1.54 11.00 15.04
CA PHE A 94 -1.96 9.76 14.41
C PHE A 94 -1.94 9.87 12.87
N ARG A 95 -2.48 10.96 12.31
CA ARG A 95 -2.42 11.25 10.88
C ARG A 95 -0.98 11.31 10.36
N ARG A 96 -0.10 12.08 11.00
CA ARG A 96 1.31 12.21 10.58
C ARG A 96 2.04 10.88 10.61
N MET A 97 1.78 10.06 11.62
CA MET A 97 2.34 8.72 11.71
C MET A 97 1.83 7.84 10.56
N LEU A 98 0.54 7.89 10.25
CA LEU A 98 -0.05 7.13 9.15
C LEU A 98 0.52 7.57 7.79
N GLU A 99 0.66 8.88 7.56
CA GLU A 99 1.31 9.45 6.37
C GLU A 99 2.74 8.91 6.22
N ALA A 100 3.55 8.97 7.29
CA ALA A 100 4.92 8.47 7.26
C ALA A 100 4.99 6.95 6.98
N LYS A 101 4.08 6.16 7.57
CA LYS A 101 4.01 4.71 7.28
C LYS A 101 3.61 4.44 5.82
N ILE A 102 2.70 5.25 5.28
CA ILE A 102 2.26 5.15 3.87
C ILE A 102 3.42 5.50 2.92
N ASP A 103 4.25 6.48 3.26
CA ASP A 103 5.42 6.82 2.45
C ASP A 103 6.47 5.69 2.50
N ILE A 104 6.73 5.12 3.68
CA ILE A 104 7.64 3.97 3.82
C ILE A 104 7.17 2.76 3.01
N ILE A 105 5.86 2.44 3.03
CA ILE A 105 5.35 1.28 2.29
C ILE A 105 5.41 1.50 0.78
N LYS A 106 5.20 2.74 0.29
CA LYS A 106 5.39 3.09 -1.11
C LYS A 106 6.84 2.89 -1.55
N ASP A 107 7.80 3.41 -0.79
CA ASP A 107 9.21 3.23 -1.10
C ASP A 107 9.61 1.75 -1.12
N THR A 108 9.09 0.99 -0.15
CA THR A 108 9.32 -0.47 -0.07
C THR A 108 8.71 -1.19 -1.28
N PHE A 109 7.52 -0.78 -1.71
CA PHE A 109 6.84 -1.31 -2.88
C PHE A 109 7.61 -0.98 -4.16
N ASP A 110 8.08 0.25 -4.33
CA ASP A 110 8.83 0.68 -5.50
C ASP A 110 10.10 -0.16 -5.68
N ILE A 111 10.83 -0.41 -4.59
CA ILE A 111 12.01 -1.29 -4.58
C ILE A 111 11.62 -2.72 -4.97
N LEU A 112 10.59 -3.29 -4.34
CA LEU A 112 10.12 -4.65 -4.65
C LEU A 112 9.67 -4.77 -6.12
N SER A 113 8.97 -3.76 -6.63
CA SER A 113 8.48 -3.73 -8.00
C SER A 113 9.64 -3.67 -9.00
N ALA A 114 10.68 -2.87 -8.70
CA ALA A 114 11.86 -2.73 -9.52
C ALA A 114 12.69 -4.02 -9.53
N ASP A 115 12.93 -4.60 -8.35
CA ASP A 115 13.61 -5.91 -8.20
C ASP A 115 12.90 -6.99 -9.02
N PHE A 116 11.57 -7.07 -8.91
CA PHE A 116 10.81 -8.09 -9.61
C PHE A 116 10.81 -7.86 -11.12
N LYS A 117 10.60 -6.62 -11.59
CA LYS A 117 10.70 -6.27 -13.02
C LYS A 117 12.08 -6.62 -13.60
N MET A 118 13.15 -6.29 -12.88
CA MET A 118 14.52 -6.60 -13.31
C MET A 118 14.74 -8.11 -13.41
N TYR A 119 14.28 -8.86 -12.41
CA TYR A 119 14.35 -10.31 -12.43
C TYR A 119 13.57 -10.92 -13.61
N LEU A 120 12.33 -10.46 -13.84
CA LEU A 120 11.54 -10.91 -14.98
C LEU A 120 12.23 -10.62 -16.31
N HIS A 121 12.82 -9.45 -16.47
CA HIS A 121 13.53 -9.11 -17.71
C HIS A 121 14.74 -10.03 -17.96
N GLN A 122 15.44 -10.45 -16.91
CA GLN A 122 16.63 -11.31 -17.02
C GLN A 122 16.29 -12.78 -17.18
N SER A 123 15.29 -13.28 -16.46
CA SER A 123 14.96 -14.72 -16.40
C SER A 123 13.79 -15.11 -17.32
N PHE A 124 12.95 -14.17 -17.72
CA PHE A 124 11.74 -14.40 -18.51
C PHE A 124 11.56 -13.34 -19.62
N PRO A 125 12.50 -13.21 -20.58
CA PRO A 125 12.49 -12.13 -21.58
C PRO A 125 11.29 -12.17 -22.56
N GLY A 126 10.47 -13.23 -22.51
CA GLY A 126 9.24 -13.37 -23.30
C GLY A 126 7.94 -13.06 -22.56
N ILE A 127 8.00 -12.55 -21.32
CA ILE A 127 6.85 -12.24 -20.44
C ILE A 127 6.86 -10.75 -20.05
#